data_AF-A0A381PZP1-F1
#
_entry.id   AF-A0A381PZP1-F1
#
_cell.length_a   1.000
_cell.length_b   1.000
_cell.length_c   1.000
_cell.angle_alpha   90.00
_cell.angle_beta   90.00
_cell.angle_gamma   90.00
#
_symmetry.space_group_name_H-M   'P 1'
#
loop_
_entity.id
_entity.type
_entity.pdbx_description
1 polymer ?
#
loop_
_entity_poly.entity_id
_entity_poly.type
_entity_poly.pdbx_seq_one_letter_code
_entity_poly.pdbx_strand_id
1 'polypeptide(L)'
;MLQFNLPKLIAPLLLAAAALLSACGGGPDQTQLERELQDKAGSDILPVELGMVDCPEDVVMTPESVFICASEVAGQYYELQVRIIDAQAQYSYVHKHHPLQLVNTEAVLAGEVGYEVGFDVMIDCGDGEYLVAPIGSSFNCVATRVESGAQADIEVRLEDADGRLSWVLRRS
;
A
#
# COMPACT_ATOMS: atom_id res chain seq x y z
N MET A 1 -58.36 -24.67 -50.33
CA MET A 1 -57.98 -25.98 -49.74
C MET A 1 -56.90 -25.71 -48.71
N LEU A 2 -57.09 -26.20 -47.48
CA LEU A 2 -56.11 -26.40 -46.38
C LEU A 2 -55.40 -25.15 -45.82
N GLN A 3 -55.19 -24.94 -44.52
CA GLN A 3 -55.62 -25.57 -43.27
C GLN A 3 -55.20 -24.58 -42.16
N PHE A 4 -56.07 -24.33 -41.18
CA PHE A 4 -55.69 -23.65 -39.93
C PHE A 4 -54.73 -24.53 -39.12
N ASN A 5 -53.75 -23.94 -38.43
CA ASN A 5 -53.32 -24.31 -37.08
C ASN A 5 -52.36 -23.26 -36.49
N LEU A 6 -52.85 -22.51 -35.51
CA LEU A 6 -52.10 -21.83 -34.43
C LEU A 6 -52.08 -22.78 -33.20
N PRO A 7 -51.47 -22.51 -32.03
CA PRO A 7 -50.29 -21.72 -31.62
C PRO A 7 -49.27 -22.58 -30.82
N LYS A 8 -48.01 -22.14 -30.65
CA LYS A 8 -47.21 -22.51 -29.46
C LYS A 8 -46.29 -21.37 -29.03
N LEU A 9 -46.55 -20.87 -27.82
CA LEU A 9 -45.66 -20.04 -27.01
C LEU A 9 -44.37 -20.81 -26.66
N ILE A 10 -43.20 -20.21 -26.86
CA ILE A 10 -41.94 -20.45 -26.09
C ILE A 10 -41.13 -19.13 -26.19
N ALA A 11 -41.27 -18.22 -25.21
CA ALA A 11 -40.32 -17.91 -24.13
C ALA A 11 -38.96 -17.30 -24.60
N PRO A 12 -38.54 -16.14 -24.05
CA PRO A 12 -37.33 -15.42 -24.44
C PRO A 12 -36.10 -16.04 -23.75
N LEU A 13 -35.05 -16.39 -24.50
CA LEU A 13 -33.78 -16.82 -23.92
C LEU A 13 -32.81 -15.63 -23.86
N LEU A 14 -32.93 -14.87 -22.78
CA LEU A 14 -31.86 -14.05 -22.21
C LEU A 14 -30.83 -14.99 -21.58
N LEU A 15 -29.64 -15.11 -22.18
CA LEU A 15 -28.43 -15.53 -21.47
C LEU A 15 -27.27 -14.67 -21.94
N ALA A 16 -27.15 -13.51 -21.30
CA ALA A 16 -25.92 -12.74 -21.26
C ALA A 16 -24.94 -13.47 -20.33
N ALA A 17 -24.06 -14.29 -20.90
CA ALA A 17 -22.88 -14.78 -20.20
C ALA A 17 -21.72 -13.83 -20.50
N ALA A 18 -21.75 -12.65 -19.89
CA ALA A 18 -20.54 -11.85 -19.71
C ALA A 18 -19.75 -12.51 -18.58
N ALA A 19 -18.85 -13.43 -18.94
CA ALA A 19 -17.79 -13.82 -18.03
C ALA A 19 -16.90 -12.59 -17.85
N LEU A 20 -17.11 -11.86 -16.76
CA LEU A 20 -16.16 -10.90 -16.24
C LEU A 20 -14.93 -11.69 -15.79
N LEU A 21 -14.01 -11.95 -16.72
CA LEU A 21 -12.63 -12.20 -16.36
C LEU A 21 -12.05 -10.84 -15.93
N SER A 22 -12.35 -10.42 -14.71
CA SER A 22 -11.49 -9.48 -13.98
C SER A 22 -10.23 -10.23 -13.61
N ALA A 23 -9.40 -10.51 -14.62
CA ALA A 23 -7.99 -10.83 -14.44
C ALA A 23 -7.27 -9.49 -14.23
N CYS A 24 -7.44 -8.90 -13.05
CA CYS A 24 -6.63 -7.77 -12.63
C CYS A 24 -5.36 -8.33 -11.98
N GLY A 25 -4.20 -7.90 -12.47
CA GLY A 25 -2.92 -8.06 -11.78
C GLY A 25 -2.35 -9.47 -11.75
N GLY A 26 -1.84 -9.97 -12.87
CA GLY A 26 -0.99 -11.15 -12.85
C GLY A 26 -0.04 -11.16 -14.03
N GLY A 27 1.25 -10.97 -13.79
CA GLY A 27 2.28 -11.26 -14.78
C GLY A 27 2.26 -12.74 -15.15
N PRO A 28 2.72 -13.12 -16.36
CA PRO A 28 2.66 -14.52 -16.83
C PRO A 28 3.40 -15.51 -15.93
N ASP A 29 4.38 -15.04 -15.15
CA ASP A 29 5.23 -15.88 -14.30
C ASP A 29 4.87 -15.83 -12.81
N GLN A 30 3.83 -15.08 -12.42
CA GLN A 30 3.49 -14.90 -11.01
C GLN A 30 2.88 -16.18 -10.39
N THR A 31 3.31 -16.53 -9.18
CA THR A 31 2.77 -17.64 -8.40
C THR A 31 1.38 -17.32 -7.83
N GLN A 32 0.67 -18.34 -7.32
CA GLN A 32 -0.60 -18.11 -6.63
C GLN A 32 -0.42 -17.29 -5.35
N LEU A 33 0.64 -17.56 -4.59
CA LEU A 33 0.96 -16.83 -3.36
C LEU A 33 1.15 -15.35 -3.63
N GLU A 34 1.95 -15.01 -4.65
CA GLU A 34 2.23 -13.63 -5.02
C GLU A 34 0.99 -12.86 -5.47
N ARG A 35 0.11 -13.49 -6.28
CA ARG A 35 -1.17 -12.89 -6.66
C ARG A 35 -2.06 -12.61 -5.45
N GLU A 36 -2.25 -13.62 -4.59
CA GLU A 36 -3.06 -13.46 -3.39
C GLU A 36 -2.47 -12.44 -2.42
N LEU A 37 -1.15 -12.36 -2.32
CA LEU A 37 -0.46 -11.40 -1.48
C LEU A 37 -0.58 -9.99 -2.06
N GLN A 38 -0.44 -9.82 -3.37
CA GLN A 38 -0.64 -8.55 -4.05
C GLN A 38 -2.05 -8.00 -3.80
N ASP A 39 -3.08 -8.83 -3.94
CA ASP A 39 -4.47 -8.43 -3.71
C ASP A 39 -4.73 -8.02 -2.26
N LYS A 40 -4.31 -8.86 -1.30
CA LYS A 40 -4.54 -8.64 0.14
C LYS A 40 -3.72 -7.45 0.64
N ALA A 41 -2.40 -7.48 0.43
CA ALA A 41 -1.50 -6.42 0.89
C ALA A 41 -1.74 -5.09 0.17
N GLY A 42 -2.12 -5.12 -1.11
CA GLY A 42 -2.50 -3.92 -1.85
C GLY A 42 -3.78 -3.27 -1.30
N SER A 43 -4.74 -4.08 -0.84
CA SER A 43 -5.95 -3.56 -0.20
C SER A 43 -5.67 -2.85 1.14
N ASP A 44 -4.66 -3.31 1.88
CA ASP A 44 -4.29 -2.73 3.18
C ASP A 44 -3.72 -1.31 3.07
N ILE A 45 -3.09 -0.98 1.93
CA ILE A 45 -2.37 0.27 1.72
C ILE A 45 -3.13 1.26 0.82
N LEU A 46 -4.41 1.00 0.55
CA LEU A 46 -5.26 1.96 -0.16
C LEU A 46 -5.20 3.34 0.52
N PRO A 47 -5.14 4.43 -0.25
CA PRO A 47 -5.46 4.52 -1.68
C PRO A 47 -4.29 4.27 -2.64
N VAL A 48 -3.06 4.00 -2.17
CA VAL A 48 -1.93 3.77 -3.07
C VAL A 48 -1.91 2.33 -3.56
N GLU A 49 -1.42 2.13 -4.79
CA GLU A 49 -1.36 0.80 -5.41
C GLU A 49 -0.05 0.08 -5.08
N LEU A 50 -0.18 -1.20 -4.74
CA LEU A 50 0.94 -2.14 -4.68
C LEU A 50 1.20 -2.70 -6.07
N GLY A 51 2.47 -2.69 -6.48
CA GLY A 51 2.95 -3.30 -7.70
C GLY A 51 2.88 -4.82 -7.67
N MET A 52 3.48 -5.45 -8.68
CA MET A 52 3.61 -6.91 -8.67
C MET A 52 4.47 -7.36 -7.49
N VAL A 53 4.01 -8.39 -6.80
CA VAL A 53 4.76 -9.04 -5.72
C VAL A 53 5.65 -10.12 -6.32
N ASP A 54 6.91 -10.11 -5.93
CA ASP A 54 7.95 -11.06 -6.32
C ASP A 54 8.52 -11.75 -5.07
N CYS A 55 8.32 -13.06 -4.96
CA CYS A 55 8.77 -13.86 -3.83
C CYS A 55 9.95 -14.77 -4.25
N PRO A 56 10.92 -15.03 -3.36
CA PRO A 56 12.06 -15.90 -3.66
C PRO A 56 11.62 -17.32 -4.05
N GLU A 57 12.15 -17.81 -5.18
CA GLU A 57 11.80 -19.12 -5.76
C GLU A 57 12.37 -20.31 -4.97
N ASP A 58 13.47 -20.11 -4.22
CA ASP A 58 14.25 -21.16 -3.57
C ASP A 58 13.88 -21.40 -2.10
N VAL A 59 12.75 -20.83 -1.64
CA VAL A 59 12.30 -21.01 -0.26
C VAL A 59 11.66 -22.37 -0.07
N VAL A 60 12.21 -23.14 0.87
CA VAL A 60 11.54 -24.33 1.39
C VAL A 60 10.37 -23.89 2.27
N MET A 61 9.14 -24.03 1.74
CA MET A 61 7.89 -23.71 2.44
C MET A 61 7.54 -24.78 3.48
N THR A 62 8.28 -24.81 4.59
CA THR A 62 7.92 -25.57 5.80
C THR A 62 7.14 -24.69 6.77
N PRO A 63 6.37 -25.29 7.71
CA PRO A 63 5.76 -24.53 8.80
C PRO A 63 6.81 -23.67 9.52
N GLU A 64 6.43 -22.45 9.87
CA GLU A 64 7.27 -21.40 10.46
C GLU A 64 8.38 -20.82 9.57
N SER A 65 8.47 -21.20 8.29
CA SER A 65 9.36 -20.54 7.33
C SER A 65 9.00 -19.06 7.19
N VAL A 66 10.01 -18.19 7.20
CA VAL A 66 9.86 -16.73 7.04
C VAL A 66 10.73 -16.27 5.87
N PHE A 67 10.16 -15.45 4.99
CA PHE A 67 10.87 -14.89 3.83
C PHE A 67 10.31 -13.51 3.48
N ILE A 68 11.05 -12.77 2.65
CA ILE A 68 10.67 -11.43 2.19
C ILE A 68 10.26 -11.54 0.72
N CYS A 69 9.09 -11.01 0.39
CA CYS A 69 8.70 -10.74 -0.98
C CYS A 69 8.88 -9.24 -1.25
N ALA A 70 9.44 -8.94 -2.41
CA ALA A 70 9.65 -7.58 -2.89
C ALA A 70 8.46 -7.10 -3.73
N SER A 71 8.25 -5.79 -3.76
CA SER A 71 7.30 -5.13 -4.65
C SER A 71 7.70 -3.66 -4.80
N GLU A 72 6.81 -2.87 -5.39
CA GLU A 72 6.96 -1.43 -5.53
C GLU A 72 5.66 -0.72 -5.15
N VAL A 73 5.78 0.45 -4.54
CA VAL A 73 4.67 1.37 -4.26
C VAL A 73 5.11 2.75 -4.70
N ALA A 74 4.32 3.40 -5.56
CA ALA A 74 4.68 4.70 -6.15
C ALA A 74 6.11 4.73 -6.75
N GLY A 75 6.53 3.64 -7.39
CA GLY A 75 7.87 3.50 -7.99
C GLY A 75 9.02 3.36 -6.99
N GLN A 76 8.73 3.18 -5.71
CA GLN A 76 9.72 2.97 -4.64
C GLN A 76 9.65 1.53 -4.13
N TYR A 77 10.80 1.01 -3.72
CA TYR A 77 10.93 -0.35 -3.21
C TYR A 77 10.03 -0.60 -1.98
N TYR A 78 9.38 -1.76 -1.96
CA TYR A 78 8.45 -2.16 -0.91
C TYR A 78 8.69 -3.62 -0.52
N GLU A 79 8.52 -3.95 0.75
CA GLU A 79 8.75 -5.31 1.27
C GLU A 79 7.58 -5.81 2.09
N LEU A 80 7.27 -7.09 1.86
CA LEU A 80 6.32 -7.87 2.63
C LEU A 80 7.07 -9.04 3.27
N GLN A 81 6.96 -9.20 4.58
CA GLN A 81 7.49 -10.38 5.26
C GLN A 81 6.38 -11.40 5.41
N VAL A 82 6.57 -12.57 4.80
CA VAL A 82 5.63 -13.70 4.82
C VAL A 82 6.11 -14.72 5.83
N ARG A 83 5.17 -15.30 6.60
CA ARG A 83 5.39 -16.46 7.48
C ARG A 83 4.41 -17.56 7.11
N ILE A 84 4.93 -18.75 6.82
CA ILE A 84 4.12 -19.96 6.67
C ILE A 84 3.70 -20.48 8.06
N ILE A 85 2.42 -20.73 8.24
CA ILE A 85 1.80 -21.13 9.52
C ILE A 85 1.77 -22.65 9.63
N ASP A 86 1.44 -23.36 8.56
CA ASP A 86 1.21 -24.81 8.61
C ASP A 86 1.63 -25.55 7.34
N ALA A 87 1.46 -26.87 7.38
CA ALA A 87 1.79 -27.76 6.25
C ALA A 87 0.77 -27.69 5.10
N GLN A 88 -0.33 -26.93 5.27
CA GLN A 88 -1.30 -26.64 4.22
C GLN A 88 -0.94 -25.33 3.49
N ALA A 89 0.24 -24.75 3.79
CA ALA A 89 0.70 -23.48 3.27
C ALA A 89 -0.21 -22.29 3.63
N GLN A 90 -0.96 -22.38 4.74
CA GLN A 90 -1.53 -21.18 5.33
C GLN A 90 -0.41 -20.22 5.69
N TYR A 91 -0.59 -18.92 5.47
CA TYR A 91 0.42 -17.92 5.73
C TYR A 91 -0.16 -16.68 6.39
N SER A 92 0.71 -15.96 7.08
CA SER A 92 0.49 -14.58 7.53
C SER A 92 1.52 -13.68 6.85
N TYR A 93 1.23 -12.40 6.71
CA TYR A 93 2.18 -11.42 6.22
C TYR A 93 2.15 -10.15 7.06
N VAL A 94 3.24 -9.40 7.02
CA VAL A 94 3.32 -8.04 7.58
C VAL A 94 4.03 -7.12 6.60
N HIS A 95 3.58 -5.89 6.56
CA HIS A 95 4.25 -4.80 5.85
C HIS A 95 5.56 -4.46 6.55
N LYS A 96 6.63 -4.28 5.77
CA LYS A 96 7.93 -3.82 6.29
C LYS A 96 8.18 -2.34 5.97
N HIS A 97 7.41 -1.80 5.04
CA HIS A 97 7.41 -0.39 4.64
C HIS A 97 5.99 0.16 4.79
N HIS A 98 5.86 1.49 4.84
CA HIS A 98 4.58 2.18 4.78
C HIS A 98 4.67 3.35 3.80
N PRO A 99 3.69 3.52 2.90
CA PRO A 99 3.63 4.67 2.00
C PRO A 99 3.00 5.86 2.70
N LEU A 100 3.78 6.91 2.93
CA LEU A 100 3.31 8.17 3.48
C LEU A 100 2.97 9.13 2.34
N GLN A 101 1.71 9.55 2.23
CA GLN A 101 1.37 10.65 1.31
C GLN A 101 1.95 11.94 1.88
N LEU A 102 2.91 12.55 1.18
CA LEU A 102 3.74 13.62 1.73
C LEU A 102 2.93 14.86 2.07
N VAL A 103 2.01 15.28 1.21
CA VAL A 103 1.13 16.43 1.48
C VAL A 103 0.28 16.28 2.76
N ASN A 104 -0.20 15.06 3.06
CA ASN A 104 -0.96 14.82 4.29
C ASN A 104 -0.04 14.78 5.50
N THR A 105 1.13 14.15 5.34
CA THR A 105 2.15 14.02 6.38
C THR A 105 2.64 15.40 6.81
N GLU A 106 2.98 16.26 5.85
CA GLU A 106 3.41 17.64 6.07
C GLU A 106 2.31 18.47 6.74
N ALA A 107 1.06 18.31 6.33
CA ALA A 107 -0.07 19.02 6.94
C ALA A 107 -0.29 18.63 8.41
N VAL A 108 -0.18 17.34 8.74
CA VAL A 108 -0.26 16.85 10.13
C VAL A 108 0.90 17.41 10.95
N LEU A 109 2.13 17.27 10.45
CA LEU A 109 3.31 17.78 11.15
C LEU A 109 3.27 19.30 11.31
N ALA A 110 2.77 20.05 10.33
CA ALA A 110 2.65 21.51 10.44
C ALA A 110 1.73 21.91 11.59
N GLY A 111 0.61 21.19 11.76
CA GLY A 111 -0.32 21.40 12.87
C GLY A 111 0.31 21.07 14.23
N GLU A 112 0.97 19.92 14.34
CA GLU A 112 1.59 19.47 15.59
C GLU A 112 2.79 20.33 16.00
N VAL A 113 3.72 20.57 15.07
CA VAL A 113 4.92 21.40 15.30
C VAL A 113 4.50 22.83 15.58
N GLY A 114 3.58 23.38 14.79
CA GLY A 114 3.07 24.75 14.98
C GLY A 114 2.42 24.95 16.35
N TYR A 115 1.67 23.94 16.83
CA TYR A 115 1.12 23.93 18.17
C TYR A 115 2.20 23.93 19.26
N GLU A 116 3.26 23.12 19.10
CA GLU A 116 4.36 23.05 20.07
C GLU A 116 5.18 24.35 20.14
N VAL A 117 5.51 24.95 19.00
CA VAL A 117 6.36 26.14 18.92
C VAL A 117 5.60 27.46 19.12
N GLY A 118 4.27 27.43 19.01
CA GLY A 118 3.40 28.57 19.24
C GLY A 118 3.30 29.56 18.07
N PHE A 119 3.63 29.13 16.86
CA PHE A 119 3.49 29.91 15.62
C PHE A 119 3.38 28.99 14.40
N ASP A 120 2.85 29.53 13.31
CA ASP A 120 2.63 28.76 12.08
C ASP A 120 3.96 28.40 11.39
N VAL A 121 4.06 27.15 10.95
CA VAL A 121 5.17 26.61 10.19
C VAL A 121 4.67 25.92 8.93
N MET A 122 5.47 25.97 7.87
CA MET A 122 5.38 25.06 6.74
C MET A 122 6.35 23.92 6.95
N ILE A 123 5.94 22.69 6.61
CA ILE A 123 6.79 21.51 6.67
C ILE A 123 7.07 21.06 5.24
N ASP A 124 8.34 20.73 4.97
CA ASP A 124 8.80 20.15 3.72
C ASP A 124 9.53 18.83 4.03
N CYS A 125 8.99 17.72 3.57
CA CYS A 125 9.55 16.38 3.75
C CYS A 125 10.11 15.80 2.44
N GLY A 126 10.24 16.62 1.38
CA GLY A 126 10.71 16.26 0.05
C GLY A 126 9.65 16.42 -1.06
N ASP A 127 10.10 16.34 -2.31
CA ASP A 127 9.29 16.71 -3.49
C ASP A 127 8.35 15.61 -4.02
N GLY A 128 8.33 14.43 -3.39
CA GLY A 128 7.54 13.29 -3.86
C GLY A 128 6.04 13.43 -3.55
N GLU A 129 5.19 12.68 -4.26
CA GLU A 129 3.79 12.52 -3.81
C GLU A 129 3.72 11.58 -2.59
N TYR A 130 4.53 10.51 -2.62
CA TYR A 130 4.66 9.53 -1.56
C TYR A 130 6.12 9.37 -1.15
N LEU A 131 6.33 9.10 0.14
CA LEU A 131 7.56 8.56 0.68
C LEU A 131 7.29 7.14 1.17
N VAL A 132 7.95 6.15 0.59
CA VAL A 132 7.86 4.76 1.07
C VAL A 132 9.00 4.52 2.06
N ALA A 133 8.68 4.53 3.35
CA ALA A 133 9.66 4.44 4.41
C ALA A 133 9.60 3.05 5.10
N PRO A 134 10.76 2.45 5.48
CA PRO A 134 10.77 1.28 6.35
C PRO A 134 10.12 1.60 7.70
N ILE A 135 9.28 0.71 8.20
CA ILE A 135 8.66 0.87 9.51
C ILE A 135 9.74 0.81 10.60
N GLY A 136 9.72 1.76 11.52
CA GLY A 136 10.74 1.95 12.55
C GLY A 136 11.95 2.78 12.12
N SER A 137 11.97 3.28 10.88
CA SER A 137 13.01 4.18 10.38
C SER A 137 12.68 5.65 10.66
N SER A 138 13.68 6.51 10.48
CA SER A 138 13.52 7.96 10.57
C SER A 138 13.89 8.62 9.25
N PHE A 139 13.22 9.72 8.94
CA PHE A 139 13.50 10.62 7.83
C PHE A 139 13.46 12.07 8.30
N ASN A 140 14.01 12.99 7.51
CA ASN A 140 14.10 14.39 7.88
C ASN A 140 13.09 15.22 7.10
N CYS A 141 12.51 16.20 7.79
CA CYS A 141 11.74 17.27 7.19
C CYS A 141 12.30 18.62 7.65
N VAL A 142 11.96 19.70 6.95
CA VAL A 142 12.35 21.06 7.29
C VAL A 142 11.10 21.85 7.70
N ALA A 143 11.12 22.41 8.90
CA ALA A 143 10.13 23.39 9.34
C ALA A 143 10.58 24.79 8.95
N THR A 144 9.71 25.55 8.28
CA THR A 144 9.94 26.96 7.94
C THR A 144 8.86 27.81 8.61
N ARG A 145 9.25 28.73 9.49
CA ARG A 145 8.32 29.70 10.09
C ARG A 145 7.73 30.60 9.01
N VAL A 146 6.40 30.68 8.94
CA VAL A 146 5.69 31.42 7.88
C VAL A 146 6.05 32.90 7.87
N GLU A 147 6.17 33.53 9.04
CA GLU A 147 6.38 34.98 9.15
C GLU A 147 7.81 35.43 8.81
N SER A 148 8.82 34.63 9.14
CA SER A 148 10.22 35.05 9.08
C SER A 148 11.07 34.24 8.10
N GLY A 149 10.57 33.10 7.62
CA GLY A 149 11.34 32.15 6.82
C GLY A 149 12.45 31.45 7.61
N ALA A 150 12.44 31.52 8.94
CA ALA A 150 13.44 30.83 9.76
C ALA A 150 13.22 29.32 9.69
N GLN A 151 14.31 28.56 9.56
CA GLN A 151 14.24 27.12 9.34
C GLN A 151 14.81 26.32 10.52
N ALA A 152 14.26 25.12 10.72
CA ALA A 152 14.78 24.10 11.62
C ALA A 152 14.53 22.71 11.05
N ASP A 153 15.46 21.78 11.29
CA ASP A 153 15.28 20.39 10.90
C ASP A 153 14.37 19.67 11.89
N ILE A 154 13.56 18.76 11.37
CA ILE A 154 12.74 17.83 12.14
C ILE A 154 13.18 16.42 11.76
N GLU A 155 13.51 15.61 12.75
CA GLU A 155 13.61 14.17 12.55
C GLU A 155 12.23 13.56 12.83
N VAL A 156 11.66 12.90 11.83
CA VAL A 156 10.39 12.19 11.90
C VAL A 156 10.66 10.70 11.90
N ARG A 157 9.96 9.95 12.75
CA ARG A 157 10.06 8.51 12.87
C ARG A 157 8.71 7.86 12.54
N LEU A 158 8.75 6.90 11.62
CA LEU A 158 7.61 6.04 11.31
C LEU A 158 7.56 4.92 12.34
N GLU A 159 6.55 4.89 13.20
CA GLU A 159 6.51 3.96 14.33
C GLU A 159 5.93 2.59 13.98
N ASP A 160 4.93 2.54 13.10
CA ASP A 160 4.19 1.31 12.80
C ASP A 160 3.59 1.28 11.38
N ALA A 161 2.87 0.19 11.10
CA ALA A 161 2.21 -0.07 9.83
C ALA A 161 0.94 0.78 9.59
N ASP A 162 0.43 1.47 10.61
CA ASP A 162 -0.74 2.36 10.50
C ASP A 162 -0.33 3.79 10.10
N GLY A 163 0.97 4.02 9.87
CA GLY A 163 1.49 5.33 9.49
C GLY A 163 1.63 6.28 10.67
N ARG A 164 1.63 5.78 11.91
CA ARG A 164 1.82 6.64 13.09
C ARG A 164 3.23 7.22 13.09
N LEU A 165 3.31 8.53 13.30
CA LEU A 165 4.56 9.26 13.32
C LEU A 165 4.87 9.77 14.74
N SER A 166 6.15 9.82 15.07
CA SER A 166 6.68 10.68 16.13
C SER A 166 7.73 11.61 15.53
N TRP A 167 8.02 12.73 16.18
CA TRP A 167 8.99 13.68 15.66
C TRP A 167 9.72 14.42 16.77
N VAL A 168 10.90 14.94 16.42
CA VAL A 168 11.72 15.77 17.30
C VAL A 168 12.30 16.93 16.50
N LEU A 169 12.11 18.15 17.00
CA LEU A 169 12.81 19.34 16.49
C LEU A 169 14.31 19.22 16.80
N ARG A 170 15.13 19.20 15.74
CA ARG A 170 16.58 19.25 15.85
C ARG A 170 16.98 20.72 16.00
N ARG A 171 17.29 21.13 17.23
CA ARG A 171 17.92 22.43 17.48
C ARG A 171 19.36 22.36 16.98
N SER A 172 19.69 23.16 15.97
CA SER A 172 21.06 23.44 15.57
C SER A 172 21.71 24.52 16.45
#